data_AF-A0A5N4BXG3-F1
#
_entry.id   AF-A0A5N4BXG3-F1
#
_cell.length_a   1.000
_cell.length_b   1.000
_cell.length_c   1.000
_cell.angle_alpha   90.00
_cell.angle_beta   90.00
_cell.angle_gamma   90.00
#
_symmetry.space_group_name_H-M   'P 1'
#
loop_
_entity.id
_entity.type
_entity.pdbx_description
1 polymer ?
#
loop_
_entity_poly.entity_id
_entity_poly.type
_entity_poly.pdbx_seq_one_letter_code
_entity_poly.pdbx_strand_id
1 'polypeptide(L)'
;MPTPSATTPQAKGFRRAVSELDAKQAEAIMSPRFVGRRQSLIQDARKEREKAEAAAASAEPGEAPEVGALEERDGKALLNLLFSLRPTRPPSLSRAVKALETFEAQIHHLETRPAQKPRAGGPQLEYFVRCEVPSTALPALLSSVRRVAEDVRGVGENKVLWFPRKVSELDKCHHLVTKFDPDLDLDHPGFSDQAYRQRRKAIAAIAFQYKQGDPIPHVEYTAEETATWKQVYSTLRGLYTTHACREYLEAFELLERFCGYQEDRIPQLEDVSRFLRERTGFQLRPVAGLLSARDFLASLAFRVFQCTQYIRHASSPMHSPEP
;
A
#
# COMPACT_ATOMS: atom_id res chain seq x y z
N MET A 1 9.77 59.83 39.90
CA MET A 1 8.56 60.07 40.71
C MET A 1 7.40 60.36 39.77
N PRO A 2 6.27 59.62 39.80
CA PRO A 2 6.09 58.22 40.17
C PRO A 2 5.23 57.43 39.14
N THR A 3 5.45 56.12 39.04
CA THR A 3 4.40 55.12 38.76
C THR A 3 3.43 55.06 39.95
N PRO A 4 2.15 54.64 39.80
CA PRO A 4 1.84 53.24 40.16
C PRO A 4 0.58 52.64 39.44
N SER A 5 0.62 51.32 39.13
CA SER A 5 -0.17 50.22 39.74
C SER A 5 -1.64 50.09 39.27
N ALA A 6 -1.99 49.11 38.43
CA ALA A 6 -2.28 47.70 38.77
C ALA A 6 -3.57 47.49 39.59
N THR A 7 -4.58 46.81 39.02
CA THR A 7 -5.33 45.72 39.69
C THR A 7 -6.36 45.07 38.75
N THR A 8 -6.18 43.77 38.51
CA THR A 8 -7.25 42.80 38.19
C THR A 8 -7.92 42.36 39.50
N PRO A 9 -9.19 41.91 39.45
CA PRO A 9 -9.50 40.68 40.18
C PRO A 9 -10.38 39.69 39.41
N GLN A 10 -10.21 38.42 39.81
CA GLN A 10 -10.79 37.19 39.28
C GLN A 10 -12.26 36.91 39.67
N ALA A 11 -12.88 36.09 38.80
CA ALA A 11 -13.78 34.95 39.03
C ALA A 11 -14.84 34.95 40.15
N LYS A 12 -16.09 34.68 39.74
CA LYS A 12 -17.06 33.86 40.49
C LYS A 12 -17.74 32.88 39.53
N GLY A 13 -17.58 31.58 39.80
CA GLY A 13 -18.44 30.53 39.26
C GLY A 13 -19.60 30.22 40.21
N PHE A 14 -20.69 29.64 39.69
CA PHE A 14 -21.18 28.29 40.06
C PHE A 14 -22.56 27.96 39.42
N ARG A 15 -22.62 26.74 38.87
CA ARG A 15 -23.73 25.76 38.81
C ARG A 15 -24.95 25.93 37.87
N ARG A 16 -24.92 25.09 36.82
CA ARG A 16 -25.86 24.02 36.41
C ARG A 16 -27.35 24.17 36.78
N ALA A 17 -28.19 24.19 35.75
CA ALA A 17 -29.48 23.50 35.71
C ALA A 17 -29.40 22.39 34.63
N VAL A 18 -29.74 21.17 35.05
CA VAL A 18 -29.76 19.94 34.27
C VAL A 18 -31.17 19.79 33.72
N SER A 19 -31.34 19.70 32.39
CA SER A 19 -32.57 19.18 31.80
C SER A 19 -32.37 17.68 31.61
N GLU A 20 -33.02 16.95 32.50
CA GLU A 20 -33.22 15.51 32.49
C GLU A 20 -34.13 15.15 31.32
N LEU A 21 -33.57 14.56 30.26
CA LEU A 21 -34.25 13.68 29.30
C LEU A 21 -33.14 13.06 28.43
N ASP A 22 -32.73 11.85 28.84
CA ASP A 22 -32.12 10.77 28.04
C ASP A 22 -31.17 9.83 28.81
N ALA A 23 -31.10 9.98 30.14
CA ALA A 23 -30.44 8.98 31.00
C ALA A 23 -31.21 7.64 31.10
N LYS A 24 -32.49 7.59 30.69
CA LYS A 24 -33.28 6.34 30.63
C LYS A 24 -33.17 5.59 29.30
N GLN A 25 -32.60 6.20 28.26
CA GLN A 25 -32.22 5.50 27.02
C GLN A 25 -30.79 4.94 27.07
N ALA A 26 -29.96 5.40 28.01
CA ALA A 26 -28.58 4.94 28.18
C ALA A 26 -28.44 3.64 29.00
N GLU A 27 -29.43 3.26 29.83
CA GLU A 27 -29.41 2.00 30.61
C GLU A 27 -29.88 0.76 29.82
N ALA A 28 -30.47 0.93 28.63
CA ALA A 28 -30.98 -0.17 27.81
C ALA A 28 -29.92 -0.83 26.89
N ILE A 29 -28.70 -0.29 26.82
CA ILE A 29 -27.68 -0.74 25.85
C ILE A 29 -26.46 -1.38 26.53
N MET A 30 -26.40 -1.41 27.87
CA MET A 30 -25.34 -2.12 28.59
C MET A 30 -25.83 -3.43 29.18
N SER A 31 -25.29 -4.52 28.62
CA SER A 31 -25.21 -5.89 29.16
C SER A 31 -26.32 -6.89 28.74
N PRO A 32 -26.15 -7.62 27.62
CA PRO A 32 -26.74 -8.95 27.56
C PRO A 32 -25.93 -9.86 28.49
N ARG A 33 -26.57 -10.27 29.59
CA ARG A 33 -26.17 -11.41 30.43
C ARG A 33 -25.73 -12.56 29.52
N PHE A 34 -24.47 -12.98 29.65
CA PHE A 34 -23.94 -14.15 28.95
C PHE A 34 -24.61 -15.41 29.52
N VAL A 35 -25.76 -15.77 28.96
CA VAL A 35 -26.33 -17.10 29.16
C VAL A 35 -25.44 -18.05 28.37
N GLY A 36 -24.54 -18.72 29.09
CA GLY A 36 -23.61 -19.69 28.52
C GLY A 36 -24.33 -20.81 27.78
N ARG A 37 -24.50 -20.66 26.47
CA ARG A 37 -24.71 -21.79 25.57
C ARG A 37 -23.35 -22.44 25.39
N ARG A 38 -23.12 -23.61 25.98
CA ARG A 38 -22.04 -24.52 25.55
C ARG A 38 -22.38 -25.01 24.14
N GLN A 39 -22.12 -24.16 23.14
CA GLN A 39 -22.22 -24.52 21.73
C GLN A 39 -20.98 -25.33 21.35
N SER A 40 -21.23 -26.48 20.73
CA SER A 40 -20.18 -27.39 20.29
C SER A 40 -19.56 -26.84 19.01
N LEU A 41 -18.29 -26.44 19.06
CA LEU A 41 -17.49 -25.97 17.91
C LEU A 41 -17.48 -26.97 16.74
N ILE A 42 -17.77 -28.24 17.02
CA ILE A 42 -17.87 -29.32 16.02
C ILE A 42 -19.14 -29.17 15.16
N GLN A 43 -20.24 -28.73 15.75
CA GLN A 43 -21.48 -28.49 15.02
C GLN A 43 -21.37 -27.24 14.12
N ASP A 44 -20.65 -26.22 14.59
CA ASP A 44 -20.41 -25.01 13.81
C ASP A 44 -19.51 -25.29 12.59
N ALA A 45 -18.45 -26.10 12.75
CA ALA A 45 -17.57 -26.48 11.65
C ALA A 45 -18.29 -27.34 10.59
N ARG A 46 -19.18 -28.26 11.00
CA ARG A 46 -20.02 -29.03 10.07
C ARG A 46 -20.99 -28.15 9.28
N LYS A 47 -21.62 -27.19 9.97
CA LYS A 47 -22.57 -26.26 9.34
C LYS A 47 -21.88 -25.26 8.40
N GLU A 48 -20.64 -24.86 8.69
CA GLU A 48 -19.83 -24.04 7.78
C GLU A 48 -19.39 -24.83 6.54
N ARG A 49 -19.07 -26.13 6.68
CA ARG A 49 -18.80 -27.02 5.53
C ARG A 49 -20.00 -27.17 4.61
N GLU A 50 -21.18 -27.46 5.16
CA GLU A 50 -22.44 -27.57 4.38
C GLU A 50 -22.79 -26.26 3.65
N LYS A 51 -22.55 -25.10 4.29
CA LYS A 51 -22.72 -23.78 3.66
C LYS A 51 -21.71 -23.52 2.55
N ALA A 52 -20.46 -23.94 2.73
CA ALA A 52 -19.41 -23.79 1.72
C ALA A 52 -19.67 -24.70 0.51
N GLU A 53 -20.16 -25.92 0.73
CA GLU A 53 -20.56 -26.84 -0.34
C GLU A 53 -21.76 -26.29 -1.14
N ALA A 54 -22.75 -25.66 -0.47
CA ALA A 54 -23.87 -24.99 -1.14
C ALA A 54 -23.45 -23.72 -1.92
N ALA A 55 -22.47 -22.96 -1.40
CA ALA A 55 -21.93 -21.77 -2.07
C ALA A 55 -21.05 -22.12 -3.27
N ALA A 56 -20.27 -23.20 -3.19
CA ALA A 56 -19.45 -23.69 -4.31
C ALA A 56 -20.30 -24.22 -5.48
N ALA A 57 -21.52 -24.71 -5.21
CA ALA A 57 -22.47 -25.13 -6.23
C ALA A 57 -23.13 -23.95 -6.99
N SER A 58 -22.91 -22.70 -6.56
CA SER A 58 -23.61 -21.52 -7.08
C SER A 58 -22.71 -20.36 -7.52
N ALA A 59 -21.38 -20.52 -7.57
CA ALA A 59 -20.44 -19.45 -7.89
C ALA A 59 -19.66 -19.70 -9.20
N GLU A 60 -19.63 -18.70 -10.09
CA GLU A 60 -18.69 -18.56 -11.22
C GLU A 60 -17.30 -18.11 -10.73
N PRO A 61 -16.20 -18.39 -11.47
CA PRO A 61 -14.86 -18.41 -10.91
C PRO A 61 -14.26 -17.00 -10.77
N GLY A 62 -14.18 -16.50 -9.53
CA GLY A 62 -13.49 -15.27 -9.16
C GLY A 62 -12.65 -15.44 -7.89
N GLU A 63 -11.36 -15.09 -8.01
CA GLU A 63 -10.26 -14.97 -7.02
C GLU A 63 -10.39 -15.65 -5.64
N ALA A 64 -9.56 -16.69 -5.45
CA ALA A 64 -9.42 -17.44 -4.21
C ALA A 64 -8.56 -16.71 -3.15
N PRO A 65 -8.82 -16.90 -1.84
CA PRO A 65 -8.03 -16.28 -0.77
C PRO A 65 -6.60 -16.84 -0.71
N GLU A 66 -5.63 -15.95 -0.48
CA GLU A 66 -4.19 -16.22 -0.46
C GLU A 66 -3.73 -17.14 0.68
N VAL A 67 -3.86 -18.45 0.47
CA VAL A 67 -2.93 -19.46 0.98
C VAL A 67 -2.76 -20.49 -0.13
N GLY A 68 -1.68 -20.37 -0.90
CA GLY A 68 -1.45 -21.16 -2.10
C GLY A 68 -1.39 -22.67 -1.80
N ALA A 69 -2.34 -23.42 -2.35
CA ALA A 69 -2.17 -24.84 -2.59
C ALA A 69 -0.93 -25.04 -3.48
N LEU A 70 -0.05 -25.96 -3.11
CA LEU A 70 1.22 -26.20 -3.79
C LEU A 70 1.00 -26.92 -5.13
N GLU A 71 0.00 -27.79 -5.21
CA GLU A 71 -0.44 -28.48 -6.42
C GLU A 71 -1.93 -28.82 -6.27
N GLU A 72 -2.74 -28.48 -7.28
CA GLU A 72 -4.09 -29.03 -7.43
C GLU A 72 -4.03 -30.25 -8.34
N ARG A 73 -4.38 -31.42 -7.81
CA ARG A 73 -4.47 -32.65 -8.59
C ARG A 73 -5.75 -33.37 -8.20
N ASP A 74 -6.59 -33.68 -9.18
CA ASP A 74 -7.85 -34.42 -8.98
C ASP A 74 -8.78 -33.82 -7.90
N GLY A 75 -8.91 -32.49 -7.85
CA GLY A 75 -9.79 -31.79 -6.90
C GLY A 75 -9.27 -31.71 -5.46
N LYS A 76 -8.01 -32.09 -5.25
CA LYS A 76 -7.31 -32.01 -3.96
C LYS A 76 -6.12 -31.05 -4.07
N ALA A 77 -5.94 -30.26 -3.03
CA ALA A 77 -4.88 -29.30 -2.82
C ALA A 77 -3.86 -29.84 -1.81
N LEU A 78 -2.60 -29.93 -2.22
CA LEU A 78 -1.50 -30.17 -1.29
C LEU A 78 -1.15 -28.86 -0.56
N LEU A 79 -1.17 -28.89 0.77
CA LEU A 79 -0.99 -27.75 1.65
C LEU A 79 0.20 -27.99 2.58
N ASN A 80 1.12 -27.02 2.63
CA ASN A 80 2.12 -26.95 3.69
C ASN A 80 1.76 -25.79 4.60
N LEU A 81 1.56 -26.04 5.89
CA LEU A 81 1.24 -25.05 6.90
C LEU A 81 2.37 -24.94 7.90
N LEU A 82 2.73 -23.72 8.24
CA LEU A 82 3.52 -23.38 9.42
C LEU A 82 2.64 -22.56 10.36
N PHE A 83 2.52 -22.95 11.62
CA PHE A 83 1.74 -22.21 12.61
C PHE A 83 2.23 -22.42 14.03
N SER A 84 1.89 -21.49 14.92
CA SER A 84 2.18 -21.60 16.35
C SER A 84 0.87 -21.75 17.12
N LEU A 85 0.81 -22.58 18.15
CA LEU A 85 -0.42 -22.71 18.93
C LEU A 85 -0.59 -21.51 19.86
N ARG A 86 -1.82 -21.01 20.00
CA ARG A 86 -2.13 -19.96 20.98
C ARG A 86 -1.83 -20.47 22.39
N PRO A 87 -1.28 -19.63 23.28
CA PRO A 87 -0.99 -20.02 24.66
C PRO A 87 -2.30 -20.18 25.47
N THR A 88 -3.03 -21.26 25.26
CA THR A 88 -4.15 -21.68 26.11
C THR A 88 -3.65 -22.70 27.13
N ARG A 89 -4.24 -22.75 28.33
CA ARG A 89 -4.01 -23.86 29.28
C ARG A 89 -5.21 -24.81 29.29
N PRO A 90 -5.06 -26.10 28.91
CA PRO A 90 -3.88 -26.73 28.31
C PRO A 90 -3.70 -26.34 26.82
N PRO A 91 -2.44 -26.23 26.33
CA PRO A 91 -2.18 -26.01 24.91
C PRO A 91 -2.53 -27.30 24.18
N SER A 92 -3.52 -27.27 23.28
CA SER A 92 -4.06 -28.49 22.68
C SER A 92 -3.84 -28.51 21.18
N LEU A 93 -2.69 -29.08 20.76
CA LEU A 93 -2.43 -29.53 19.39
C LEU A 93 -3.62 -30.35 18.85
N SER A 94 -4.29 -31.09 19.72
CA SER A 94 -5.47 -31.87 19.38
C SER A 94 -6.58 -31.03 18.73
N ARG A 95 -6.72 -29.73 19.03
CA ARG A 95 -7.71 -28.87 18.36
C ARG A 95 -7.31 -28.54 16.92
N ALA A 96 -6.03 -28.26 16.68
CA ALA A 96 -5.53 -28.02 15.32
C ALA A 96 -5.61 -29.29 14.46
N VAL A 97 -5.25 -30.45 15.03
CA VAL A 97 -5.40 -31.75 14.37
C VAL A 97 -6.88 -32.10 14.13
N LYS A 98 -7.78 -31.79 15.08
CA LYS A 98 -9.21 -32.00 14.89
C LYS A 98 -9.80 -31.11 13.78
N ALA A 99 -9.30 -29.88 13.65
CA ALA A 99 -9.69 -29.01 12.53
C ALA A 99 -9.29 -29.64 11.19
N LEU A 100 -8.05 -30.12 11.06
CA LEU A 100 -7.57 -30.85 9.88
C LEU A 100 -8.45 -32.07 9.59
N GLU A 101 -8.73 -32.90 10.59
CA GLU A 101 -9.59 -34.09 10.47
C GLU A 101 -11.02 -33.74 10.01
N THR A 102 -11.59 -32.62 10.49
CA THR A 102 -12.98 -32.20 10.17
C THR A 102 -13.15 -31.84 8.70
N PHE A 103 -12.10 -31.31 8.06
CA PHE A 103 -12.07 -30.96 6.65
C PHE A 103 -11.44 -32.06 5.79
N GLU A 104 -11.39 -33.30 6.29
CA GLU A 104 -10.86 -34.46 5.57
C GLU A 104 -9.41 -34.27 5.09
N ALA A 105 -8.63 -33.50 5.85
CA ALA A 105 -7.21 -33.30 5.55
C ALA A 105 -6.42 -34.59 5.80
N GLN A 106 -5.80 -35.14 4.75
CA GLN A 106 -4.88 -36.24 4.86
C GLN A 106 -3.49 -35.70 5.24
N ILE A 107 -3.09 -35.86 6.50
CA ILE A 107 -1.79 -35.39 6.99
C ILE A 107 -0.69 -36.34 6.49
N HIS A 108 0.24 -35.83 5.68
CA HIS A 108 1.41 -36.57 5.21
C HIS A 108 2.61 -36.43 6.15
N HIS A 109 2.77 -35.24 6.73
CA HIS A 109 3.89 -34.92 7.62
C HIS A 109 3.46 -33.94 8.68
N LEU A 110 3.87 -34.17 9.93
CA LEU A 110 3.69 -33.26 11.03
C LEU A 110 4.98 -33.24 11.83
N GLU A 111 5.59 -32.06 11.96
CA GLU A 111 6.77 -31.87 12.80
C GLU A 111 6.62 -30.65 13.70
N THR A 112 7.30 -30.72 14.84
CA THR A 112 7.45 -29.61 15.77
C THR A 112 8.89 -29.15 15.81
N ARG A 113 9.08 -27.83 15.82
CA ARG A 113 10.39 -27.18 15.90
C ARG A 113 10.39 -26.12 17.00
N PRO A 114 11.50 -25.90 17.71
CA PRO A 114 11.63 -24.72 18.57
C PRO A 114 11.45 -23.44 17.74
N ALA A 115 10.65 -22.50 18.22
CA ALA A 115 10.42 -21.24 17.52
C ALA A 115 11.73 -20.44 17.42
N GLN A 116 12.06 -19.92 16.22
CA GLN A 116 13.33 -19.20 15.99
C GLN A 116 13.41 -17.85 16.74
N LYS A 117 12.27 -17.26 17.11
CA LYS A 117 12.17 -16.00 17.88
C LYS A 117 11.16 -16.14 19.02
N PRO A 118 11.53 -16.78 20.14
CA PRO A 118 10.62 -16.91 21.27
C PRO A 118 10.35 -15.52 21.87
N ARG A 119 9.11 -15.04 21.76
CA ARG A 119 8.64 -13.87 22.51
C ARG A 119 8.54 -14.26 24.00
N ALA A 120 8.79 -13.33 24.91
CA ALA A 120 8.59 -13.56 26.34
C ALA A 120 7.12 -13.96 26.61
N GLY A 121 6.88 -15.20 27.06
CA GLY A 121 5.54 -15.75 27.25
C GLY A 121 4.85 -16.26 25.97
N GLY A 122 5.54 -16.25 24.82
CA GLY A 122 5.05 -16.74 23.54
C GLY A 122 5.19 -18.26 23.35
N PRO A 123 4.59 -18.81 22.28
CA PRO A 123 4.69 -20.23 21.96
C PRO A 123 6.15 -20.66 21.76
N GLN A 124 6.55 -21.72 22.47
CA GLN A 124 7.91 -22.28 22.39
C GLN A 124 8.11 -23.17 21.16
N LEU A 125 7.01 -23.61 20.53
CA LEU A 125 7.00 -24.56 19.43
C LEU A 125 6.24 -24.00 18.23
N GLU A 126 6.88 -24.11 17.06
CA GLU A 126 6.27 -23.98 15.75
C GLU A 126 5.89 -25.38 15.24
N TYR A 127 4.77 -25.46 14.55
CA TYR A 127 4.22 -26.67 13.98
C TYR A 127 4.25 -26.53 12.46
N PHE A 128 4.90 -27.48 11.80
CA PHE A 128 4.84 -27.63 10.36
C PHE A 128 3.98 -28.85 10.03
N VAL A 129 2.98 -28.65 9.17
CA VAL A 129 2.06 -29.70 8.73
C VAL A 129 2.00 -29.70 7.21
N ARG A 130 2.31 -30.84 6.60
CA ARG A 130 2.02 -31.10 5.19
C ARG A 130 0.79 -31.99 5.12
N CYS A 131 -0.27 -31.53 4.48
CA CYS A 131 -1.51 -32.28 4.32
C CYS A 131 -2.12 -32.08 2.94
N GLU A 132 -2.92 -33.03 2.50
CA GLU A 132 -3.74 -32.95 1.29
C GLU A 132 -5.20 -32.73 1.70
N VAL A 133 -5.88 -31.77 1.07
CA VAL A 133 -7.23 -31.31 1.45
C VAL A 133 -8.05 -31.10 0.18
N PRO A 134 -9.36 -31.38 0.15
CA PRO A 134 -10.21 -30.98 -0.98
C PRO A 134 -10.10 -29.46 -1.25
N SER A 135 -9.89 -29.05 -2.51
CA SER A 135 -9.68 -27.63 -2.86
C SER A 135 -10.84 -26.72 -2.40
N THR A 136 -12.08 -27.24 -2.43
CA THR A 136 -13.29 -26.54 -1.96
C THR A 136 -13.29 -26.25 -0.46
N ALA A 137 -12.60 -27.07 0.34
CA ALA A 137 -12.55 -26.96 1.79
C ALA A 137 -11.39 -26.07 2.29
N LEU A 138 -10.47 -25.67 1.41
CA LEU A 138 -9.24 -24.96 1.77
C LEU A 138 -9.49 -23.63 2.51
N PRO A 139 -10.37 -22.72 2.04
CA PRO A 139 -10.65 -21.47 2.75
C PRO A 139 -11.25 -21.69 4.15
N ALA A 140 -12.12 -22.68 4.30
CA ALA A 140 -12.79 -23.01 5.55
C ALA A 140 -11.81 -23.65 6.56
N LEU A 141 -10.94 -24.56 6.10
CA LEU A 141 -9.89 -25.15 6.91
C LEU A 141 -8.94 -24.08 7.47
N LEU A 142 -8.46 -23.17 6.63
CA LEU A 142 -7.54 -22.11 7.05
C LEU A 142 -8.18 -21.18 8.08
N SER A 143 -9.46 -20.86 7.89
CA SER A 143 -10.24 -20.09 8.86
C SER A 143 -10.35 -20.82 10.20
N SER A 144 -10.57 -22.14 10.18
CA SER A 144 -10.64 -22.97 11.40
C SER A 144 -9.28 -23.08 12.11
N VAL A 145 -8.19 -23.30 11.37
CA VAL A 145 -6.83 -23.34 11.93
C VAL A 145 -6.45 -21.99 12.54
N ARG A 146 -6.79 -20.87 11.89
CA ARG A 146 -6.57 -19.51 12.43
C ARG A 146 -7.33 -19.23 13.73
N ARG A 147 -8.41 -19.95 14.05
CA ARG A 147 -9.12 -19.81 15.35
C ARG A 147 -8.33 -20.43 16.51
N VAL A 148 -7.54 -21.47 16.24
CA VAL A 148 -6.84 -22.26 17.26
C VAL A 148 -5.32 -22.03 17.29
N ALA A 149 -4.78 -21.45 16.23
CA ALA A 149 -3.38 -21.11 16.07
C ALA A 149 -3.16 -19.61 15.83
N GLU A 150 -1.91 -19.19 16.01
CA GLU A 150 -1.33 -17.90 15.66
C GLU A 150 -0.30 -18.13 14.54
N ASP A 151 0.02 -17.06 13.79
CA ASP A 151 1.03 -17.07 12.73
C ASP A 151 0.86 -18.19 11.68
N VAL A 152 -0.39 -18.50 11.30
CA VAL A 152 -0.70 -19.50 10.25
C VAL A 152 -0.22 -19.00 8.89
N ARG A 153 0.87 -19.58 8.39
CA ARG A 153 1.45 -19.32 7.08
C ARG A 153 1.31 -20.55 6.19
N GLY A 154 0.87 -20.37 4.95
CA GLY A 154 1.06 -21.38 3.93
C GLY A 154 2.52 -21.35 3.48
N VAL A 155 3.22 -22.47 3.60
CA VAL A 155 4.48 -22.71 2.88
C VAL A 155 4.12 -23.20 1.47
N GLY A 156 3.27 -22.44 0.78
CA GLY A 156 3.39 -22.32 -0.66
C GLY A 156 4.72 -21.61 -0.90
N GLU A 157 5.48 -22.02 -1.91
CA GLU A 157 6.80 -21.48 -2.25
C GLU A 157 6.92 -20.00 -1.92
N ASN A 158 8.10 -19.56 -1.46
CA ASN A 158 8.49 -18.16 -1.61
C ASN A 158 8.20 -17.77 -3.06
N LYS A 159 7.00 -17.27 -3.36
CA LYS A 159 6.69 -16.62 -4.62
C LYS A 159 7.53 -15.38 -4.53
N VAL A 160 8.76 -15.50 -5.03
CA VAL A 160 9.66 -14.39 -5.21
C VAL A 160 8.84 -13.44 -6.05
N LEU A 161 8.36 -12.38 -5.40
CA LEU A 161 7.51 -11.38 -6.05
C LEU A 161 8.30 -10.91 -7.26
N TRP A 162 7.66 -10.97 -8.43
CA TRP A 162 8.33 -10.65 -9.67
C TRP A 162 9.00 -9.28 -9.53
N PHE A 163 10.25 -9.20 -9.97
CA PHE A 163 11.01 -7.97 -10.08
C PHE A 163 11.75 -7.96 -11.41
N PRO A 164 11.91 -6.78 -12.03
CA PRO A 164 12.66 -6.64 -13.27
C PRO A 164 14.10 -7.09 -13.05
N ARG A 165 14.58 -8.00 -13.90
CA ARG A 165 15.98 -8.49 -13.88
C ARG A 165 16.87 -7.74 -14.85
N LYS A 166 16.28 -7.09 -15.84
CA LYS A 166 16.95 -6.25 -16.85
C LYS A 166 16.27 -4.90 -16.92
N VAL A 167 17.01 -3.87 -17.28
CA VAL A 167 16.45 -2.50 -17.41
C VAL A 167 15.32 -2.42 -18.44
N SER A 168 15.35 -3.22 -19.50
CA SER A 168 14.26 -3.30 -20.50
C SER A 168 12.95 -3.86 -19.92
N GLU A 169 13.01 -4.61 -18.81
CA GLU A 169 11.81 -5.12 -18.15
C GLU A 169 11.07 -4.04 -17.35
N LEU A 170 11.65 -2.84 -17.17
CA LEU A 170 10.95 -1.69 -16.60
C LEU A 170 9.77 -1.23 -17.47
N ASP A 171 9.69 -1.64 -18.73
CA ASP A 171 8.49 -1.46 -19.56
C ASP A 171 7.23 -2.15 -18.95
N LYS A 172 7.44 -3.14 -18.08
CA LYS A 172 6.37 -3.84 -17.34
C LYS A 172 6.07 -3.19 -15.97
N CYS A 173 6.87 -2.22 -15.54
CA CYS A 173 6.72 -1.51 -14.27
C CYS A 173 5.87 -0.24 -14.44
N HIS A 174 4.60 -0.41 -14.80
CA HIS A 174 3.66 0.68 -15.08
C HIS A 174 2.40 0.61 -14.20
N HIS A 175 2.44 -0.07 -13.05
CA HIS A 175 1.29 -0.14 -12.15
C HIS A 175 1.03 1.24 -11.53
N LEU A 176 0.06 1.97 -12.10
CA LEU A 176 -0.34 3.28 -11.62
C LEU A 176 -1.26 3.16 -10.41
N VAL A 177 -1.02 4.02 -9.43
CA VAL A 177 -1.90 4.28 -8.31
C VAL A 177 -2.80 5.44 -8.72
N THR A 178 -4.11 5.24 -8.71
CA THR A 178 -5.12 6.23 -9.14
C THR A 178 -5.33 7.37 -8.16
N LYS A 179 -4.53 7.44 -7.09
CA LYS A 179 -4.60 8.50 -6.09
C LYS A 179 -4.10 9.81 -6.71
N PHE A 180 -4.87 10.88 -6.54
CA PHE A 180 -4.61 12.23 -7.07
C PHE A 180 -4.77 12.39 -8.59
N ASP A 181 -5.42 11.41 -9.26
CA ASP A 181 -5.76 11.56 -10.67
C ASP A 181 -6.82 12.65 -10.85
N PRO A 182 -6.60 13.68 -11.68
CA PRO A 182 -7.56 14.76 -11.91
C PRO A 182 -8.89 14.29 -12.53
N ASP A 183 -8.96 13.10 -13.13
CA ASP A 183 -10.24 12.52 -13.58
C ASP A 183 -11.06 11.89 -12.44
N LEU A 184 -10.41 11.55 -11.31
CA LEU A 184 -11.01 10.77 -10.22
C LEU A 184 -11.10 11.53 -8.89
N ASP A 185 -10.27 12.54 -8.69
CA ASP A 185 -10.17 13.29 -7.44
C ASP A 185 -10.89 14.65 -7.54
N LEU A 186 -12.03 14.77 -6.84
CA LEU A 186 -12.87 15.98 -6.80
C LEU A 186 -12.15 17.19 -6.20
N ASP A 187 -11.19 16.98 -5.31
CA ASP A 187 -10.45 18.05 -4.63
C ASP A 187 -9.25 18.52 -5.47
N HIS A 188 -8.97 17.87 -6.60
CA HIS A 188 -7.90 18.26 -7.50
C HIS A 188 -8.24 19.60 -8.19
N PRO A 189 -7.34 20.60 -8.22
CA PRO A 189 -7.63 21.93 -8.77
C PRO A 189 -8.03 21.90 -10.25
N GLY A 190 -7.48 20.94 -11.00
CA GLY A 190 -7.82 20.67 -12.40
C GLY A 190 -9.03 19.74 -12.64
N PHE A 191 -9.77 19.30 -11.61
CA PHE A 191 -10.90 18.35 -11.79
C PHE A 191 -11.98 18.89 -12.73
N SER A 192 -12.33 20.17 -12.57
CA SER A 192 -13.35 20.81 -13.40
C SER A 192 -12.80 21.33 -14.73
N ASP A 193 -11.47 21.43 -14.88
CA ASP A 193 -10.82 21.92 -16.09
C ASP A 193 -10.67 20.80 -17.13
N GLN A 194 -11.45 20.89 -18.20
CA GLN A 194 -11.40 19.93 -19.30
C GLN A 194 -10.12 20.03 -20.13
N ALA A 195 -9.59 21.25 -20.32
CA ALA A 195 -8.38 21.47 -21.10
C ALA A 195 -7.16 20.89 -20.35
N TYR A 196 -7.07 21.10 -19.04
CA TYR A 196 -6.03 20.50 -18.21
C TYR A 196 -6.09 18.97 -18.22
N ARG A 197 -7.28 18.37 -18.11
CA ARG A 197 -7.44 16.90 -18.18
C ARG A 197 -7.06 16.33 -19.54
N GLN A 198 -7.44 17.00 -20.64
CA GLN A 198 -7.01 16.61 -21.98
C GLN A 198 -5.50 16.73 -22.14
N ARG A 199 -4.89 17.80 -21.61
CA ARG A 199 -3.44 18.00 -21.61
C ARG A 199 -2.71 16.90 -20.83
N ARG A 200 -3.23 16.50 -19.66
CA ARG A 200 -2.72 15.38 -18.86
C ARG A 200 -2.77 14.06 -19.61
N LYS A 201 -3.87 13.77 -20.31
CA LYS A 201 -4.00 12.57 -21.17
C LYS A 201 -2.99 12.56 -22.31
N ALA A 202 -2.79 13.71 -22.97
CA ALA A 202 -1.81 13.84 -24.05
C ALA A 202 -0.38 13.56 -23.55
N ILE A 203 0.00 14.11 -22.40
CA ILE A 203 1.32 13.86 -21.81
C ILE A 203 1.45 12.41 -21.30
N ALA A 204 0.40 11.85 -20.69
CA ALA A 204 0.40 10.45 -20.25
C ALA A 204 0.59 9.47 -21.42
N ALA A 205 0.04 9.78 -22.60
CA ALA A 205 0.22 8.96 -23.80
C ALA A 205 1.70 8.81 -24.20
N ILE A 206 2.51 9.85 -23.99
CA ILE A 206 3.97 9.81 -24.22
C ILE A 206 4.61 8.72 -23.34
N ALA A 207 4.28 8.72 -22.05
CA ALA A 207 4.81 7.74 -21.10
C ALA A 207 4.38 6.31 -21.41
N PHE A 208 3.13 6.10 -21.87
CA PHE A 208 2.65 4.76 -22.26
C PHE A 208 3.31 4.21 -23.53
N GLN A 209 3.68 5.10 -24.46
CA GLN A 209 4.31 4.72 -25.72
C GLN A 209 5.83 4.53 -25.59
N TYR A 210 6.47 5.16 -24.61
CA TYR A 210 7.90 5.07 -24.38
C TYR A 210 8.38 3.63 -24.10
N LYS A 211 9.46 3.23 -24.76
CA LYS A 211 10.18 1.98 -24.50
C LYS A 211 11.62 2.25 -24.10
N GLN A 212 12.17 1.32 -23.31
CA GLN A 212 13.57 1.42 -22.90
C GLN A 212 14.51 1.43 -24.12
N GLY A 213 15.29 2.50 -24.25
CA GLY A 213 16.26 2.68 -25.34
C GLY A 213 15.86 3.77 -26.33
N ASP A 214 14.58 4.12 -26.39
CA ASP A 214 14.10 5.24 -27.19
C ASP A 214 14.50 6.57 -26.52
N PRO A 215 14.71 7.65 -27.30
CA PRO A 215 14.83 8.99 -26.74
C PRO A 215 13.51 9.40 -26.07
N ILE A 216 13.58 10.07 -24.93
CA ILE A 216 12.37 10.55 -24.23
C ILE A 216 11.72 11.64 -25.10
N PRO A 217 10.44 11.50 -25.49
CA PRO A 217 9.80 12.49 -26.35
C PRO A 217 9.71 13.86 -25.68
N HIS A 218 9.98 14.89 -26.47
CA HIS A 218 9.88 16.27 -26.02
C HIS A 218 8.42 16.69 -25.88
N VAL A 219 8.15 17.54 -24.89
CA VAL A 219 6.85 18.18 -24.70
C VAL A 219 6.96 19.65 -25.05
N GLU A 220 6.14 20.11 -25.99
CA GLU A 220 5.96 21.53 -26.26
C GLU A 220 5.06 22.12 -25.18
N TYR A 221 5.69 22.77 -24.19
CA TYR A 221 4.97 23.40 -23.09
C TYR A 221 4.30 24.71 -23.52
N THR A 222 3.10 24.96 -23.00
CA THR A 222 2.36 26.19 -23.29
C THR A 222 2.96 27.38 -22.53
N ALA A 223 2.57 28.59 -22.92
CA ALA A 223 2.96 29.81 -22.21
C ALA A 223 2.46 29.82 -20.75
N GLU A 224 1.28 29.26 -20.48
CA GLU A 224 0.72 29.15 -19.13
C GLU A 224 1.49 28.15 -18.26
N GLU A 225 1.85 27.00 -18.84
CA GLU A 225 2.70 25.99 -18.18
C GLU A 225 4.07 26.60 -17.85
N THR A 226 4.67 27.32 -18.80
CA THR A 226 5.96 28.00 -18.60
C THR A 226 5.88 29.11 -17.54
N ALA A 227 4.76 29.86 -17.50
CA ALA A 227 4.54 30.87 -16.46
C ALA A 227 4.40 30.25 -15.06
N THR A 228 3.72 29.10 -14.97
CA THR A 228 3.59 28.33 -13.72
C THR A 228 4.96 27.83 -13.25
N TRP A 229 5.77 27.30 -14.16
CA TRP A 229 7.16 26.92 -13.88
C TRP A 229 7.98 28.09 -13.35
N LYS A 230 7.92 29.24 -14.04
CA LYS A 230 8.66 30.44 -13.65
C LYS A 230 8.39 30.84 -12.21
N GLN A 231 7.12 30.88 -11.82
CA GLN A 231 6.73 31.28 -10.47
C GLN A 231 7.33 30.36 -9.40
N VAL A 232 7.30 29.04 -9.62
CA VAL A 232 7.87 28.06 -8.70
C VAL A 232 9.40 28.16 -8.68
N TYR A 233 10.02 28.23 -9.88
CA TYR A 233 11.46 28.28 -10.05
C TYR A 233 12.07 29.50 -9.35
N SER A 234 11.60 30.72 -9.63
CA SER A 234 12.12 31.94 -9.01
C SER A 234 12.01 31.91 -7.49
N THR A 235 10.89 31.41 -6.97
CA THR A 235 10.62 31.34 -5.54
C THR A 235 11.57 30.37 -4.84
N LEU A 236 11.71 29.15 -5.37
CA LEU A 236 12.59 28.16 -4.77
C LEU A 236 14.06 28.52 -4.94
N ARG A 237 14.46 29.09 -6.09
CA ARG A 237 15.82 29.59 -6.33
C ARG A 237 16.24 30.62 -5.30
N GLY A 238 15.33 31.52 -4.90
CA GLY A 238 15.58 32.50 -3.82
C GLY A 238 15.83 31.88 -2.45
N LEU A 239 15.40 30.64 -2.21
CA LEU A 239 15.53 29.94 -0.92
C LEU A 239 16.72 28.98 -0.87
N TYR A 240 17.21 28.49 -2.02
CA TYR A 240 18.22 27.42 -2.05
C TYR A 240 19.51 27.78 -1.32
N THR A 241 20.02 29.00 -1.45
CA THR A 241 21.30 29.43 -0.84
C THR A 241 21.32 29.29 0.68
N THR A 242 20.15 29.36 1.33
CA THR A 242 20.01 29.32 2.79
C THR A 242 19.47 27.99 3.31
N HIS A 243 18.78 27.20 2.47
CA HIS A 243 18.05 26.00 2.91
C HIS A 243 18.52 24.70 2.25
N ALA A 244 19.15 24.76 1.08
CA ALA A 244 19.57 23.56 0.37
C ALA A 244 20.94 23.05 0.86
N CYS A 245 21.14 21.74 0.79
CA CYS A 245 22.47 21.17 1.04
C CYS A 245 23.46 21.55 -0.08
N ARG A 246 24.75 21.45 0.23
CA ARG A 246 25.83 21.79 -0.70
C ARG A 246 25.76 20.99 -2.01
N GLU A 247 25.44 19.70 -1.93
CA GLU A 247 25.32 18.82 -3.09
C GLU A 247 24.22 19.28 -4.05
N TYR A 248 23.12 19.81 -3.51
CA TYR A 248 22.06 20.38 -4.32
C TYR A 248 22.52 21.65 -5.04
N LEU A 249 23.18 22.57 -4.33
CA LEU A 249 23.67 23.83 -4.92
C LEU A 249 24.66 23.56 -6.06
N GLU A 250 25.65 22.70 -5.81
CA GLU A 250 26.64 22.30 -6.82
C GLU A 250 25.99 21.62 -8.04
N ALA A 251 25.00 20.75 -7.82
CA ALA A 251 24.28 20.10 -8.92
C ALA A 251 23.39 21.09 -9.70
N PHE A 252 22.72 22.00 -9.00
CA PHE A 252 21.78 22.94 -9.61
C PHE A 252 22.48 23.91 -10.56
N GLU A 253 23.66 24.42 -10.19
CA GLU A 253 24.49 25.25 -11.08
C GLU A 253 24.84 24.53 -12.39
N LEU A 254 25.09 23.22 -12.33
CA LEU A 254 25.37 22.42 -13.52
C LEU A 254 24.11 22.18 -14.36
N LEU A 255 22.95 21.99 -13.73
CA LEU A 255 21.68 21.84 -14.42
C LEU A 255 21.30 23.12 -15.18
N GLU A 256 21.54 24.30 -14.61
CA GLU A 256 21.36 25.57 -15.33
C GLU A 256 22.29 25.67 -16.53
N ARG A 257 23.56 25.32 -16.35
CA ARG A 257 24.58 25.48 -17.38
C ARG A 257 24.43 24.50 -18.54
N PHE A 258 24.00 23.26 -18.27
CA PHE A 258 24.06 22.17 -19.24
C PHE A 258 22.71 21.55 -19.59
N CYS A 259 21.67 21.73 -18.77
CA CYS A 259 20.36 21.08 -18.95
C CYS A 259 19.23 22.07 -19.23
N GLY A 260 19.53 23.36 -19.42
CA GLY A 260 18.53 24.37 -19.75
C GLY A 260 17.57 24.69 -18.61
N TYR A 261 17.98 24.49 -17.35
CA TYR A 261 17.22 24.97 -16.20
C TYR A 261 17.29 26.49 -16.16
N GLN A 262 16.15 27.14 -16.38
CA GLN A 262 16.02 28.60 -16.34
C GLN A 262 14.57 28.97 -16.03
N GLU A 263 14.34 30.21 -15.58
CA GLU A 263 13.02 30.69 -15.18
C GLU A 263 11.95 30.62 -16.29
N ASP A 264 12.34 30.84 -17.53
CA ASP A 264 11.46 30.99 -18.69
C ASP A 264 11.40 29.74 -19.59
N ARG A 265 11.95 28.61 -19.13
CA ARG A 265 11.93 27.36 -19.89
C ARG A 265 11.91 26.14 -18.99
N ILE A 266 10.94 25.26 -19.22
CA ILE A 266 10.88 23.95 -18.60
C ILE A 266 11.90 23.02 -19.28
N PRO A 267 12.82 22.38 -18.53
CA PRO A 267 13.82 21.49 -19.09
C PRO A 267 13.16 20.22 -19.67
N GLN A 268 13.71 19.70 -20.77
CA GLN A 268 13.24 18.46 -21.38
C GLN A 268 13.90 17.26 -20.69
N LEU A 269 13.11 16.22 -20.41
CA LEU A 269 13.61 15.06 -19.67
C LEU A 269 14.75 14.34 -20.39
N GLU A 270 14.77 14.31 -21.73
CA GLU A 270 15.85 13.68 -22.50
C GLU A 270 17.21 14.34 -22.22
N ASP A 271 17.26 15.68 -22.23
CA ASP A 271 18.49 16.45 -21.98
C ASP A 271 19.01 16.19 -20.56
N VAL A 272 18.11 16.22 -19.58
CA VAL A 272 18.43 15.93 -18.17
C VAL A 272 18.87 14.48 -17.99
N SER A 273 18.19 13.53 -18.65
CA SER A 273 18.51 12.10 -18.59
C SER A 273 19.91 11.81 -19.14
N ARG A 274 20.27 12.43 -20.27
CA ARG A 274 21.62 12.31 -20.85
C ARG A 274 22.68 12.84 -19.89
N PHE A 275 22.47 14.03 -19.33
CA PHE A 275 23.38 14.62 -18.36
C PHE A 275 23.56 13.74 -17.12
N LEU A 276 22.46 13.26 -16.52
CA LEU A 276 22.54 12.36 -15.35
C LEU A 276 23.27 11.05 -15.68
N ARG A 277 23.07 10.52 -16.89
CA ARG A 277 23.69 9.27 -17.32
C ARG A 277 25.20 9.40 -17.43
N GLU A 278 25.68 10.52 -17.96
CA GLU A 278 27.11 10.82 -18.04
C GLU A 278 27.75 11.06 -16.67
N ARG A 279 27.00 11.62 -15.72
CA ARG A 279 27.55 12.00 -14.40
C ARG A 279 27.55 10.85 -13.39
N THR A 280 26.47 10.07 -13.34
CA THR A 280 26.27 9.04 -12.29
C THR A 280 25.73 7.72 -12.81
N GLY A 281 25.42 7.64 -14.11
CA GLY A 281 24.71 6.51 -14.69
C GLY A 281 23.22 6.49 -14.35
N PHE A 282 22.67 7.52 -13.70
CA PHE A 282 21.22 7.66 -13.55
C PHE A 282 20.58 8.09 -14.87
N GLN A 283 19.37 7.63 -15.11
CA GLN A 283 18.57 8.05 -16.25
C GLN A 283 17.13 8.30 -15.84
N LEU A 284 16.46 9.19 -16.56
CA LEU A 284 15.04 9.43 -16.39
C LEU A 284 14.23 8.50 -17.28
N ARG A 285 13.01 8.20 -16.85
CA ARG A 285 12.01 7.49 -17.63
C ARG A 285 10.66 8.21 -17.50
N PRO A 286 9.98 8.58 -18.59
CA PRO A 286 8.69 9.24 -18.50
C PRO A 286 7.65 8.30 -17.88
N VAL A 287 6.87 8.82 -16.93
CA VAL A 287 5.78 8.09 -16.27
C VAL A 287 4.48 8.90 -16.30
N ALA A 288 3.36 8.21 -16.48
CA ALA A 288 2.05 8.85 -16.62
C ALA A 288 1.50 9.42 -15.29
N GLY A 289 2.01 8.96 -14.15
CA GLY A 289 1.55 9.36 -12.84
C GLY A 289 2.24 8.58 -11.73
N LEU A 290 1.59 8.49 -10.57
CA LEU A 290 2.15 7.82 -9.40
C LEU A 290 2.20 6.31 -9.58
N LEU A 291 3.39 5.70 -9.49
CA LEU A 291 3.54 4.24 -9.55
C LEU A 291 3.32 3.59 -8.19
N SER A 292 3.05 2.29 -8.20
CA SER A 292 3.17 1.46 -7.02
C SER A 292 4.58 1.58 -6.43
N ALA A 293 4.68 1.54 -5.10
CA ALA A 293 5.98 1.62 -4.42
C ALA A 293 6.95 0.53 -4.90
N ARG A 294 6.44 -0.66 -5.23
CA ARG A 294 7.22 -1.77 -5.78
C ARG A 294 7.88 -1.37 -7.10
N ASP A 295 7.10 -0.89 -8.06
CA ASP A 295 7.59 -0.57 -9.40
C ASP A 295 8.56 0.61 -9.40
N PHE A 296 8.25 1.63 -8.60
CA PHE A 296 9.12 2.79 -8.45
C PHE A 296 10.49 2.39 -7.84
N LEU A 297 10.47 1.66 -6.72
CA LEU A 297 11.71 1.22 -6.06
C LEU A 297 12.49 0.20 -6.90
N ALA A 298 11.80 -0.66 -7.65
CA ALA A 298 12.45 -1.58 -8.59
C ALA A 298 13.20 -0.83 -9.71
N SER A 299 12.68 0.33 -10.16
CA SER A 299 13.34 1.17 -11.16
C SER A 299 14.66 1.75 -10.64
N LEU A 300 14.69 2.16 -9.36
CA LEU A 300 15.90 2.73 -8.73
C LEU A 300 17.05 1.71 -8.65
N ALA A 301 16.77 0.41 -8.59
CA ALA A 301 17.80 -0.63 -8.64
C ALA A 301 18.63 -0.60 -9.93
N PHE A 302 18.06 -0.06 -11.02
CA PHE A 302 18.73 0.15 -12.30
C PHE A 302 19.22 1.59 -12.50
N ARG A 303 19.24 2.41 -11.44
CA ARG A 303 19.47 3.87 -11.52
C ARG A 303 18.50 4.57 -12.49
N VAL A 304 17.27 4.06 -12.59
CA VAL A 304 16.21 4.67 -13.40
C VAL A 304 15.23 5.39 -12.49
N PHE A 305 15.10 6.69 -12.67
CA PHE A 305 14.13 7.51 -11.95
C PHE A 305 12.89 7.74 -12.83
N GLN A 306 11.73 7.30 -12.36
CA GLN A 306 10.45 7.50 -13.04
C GLN A 306 9.97 8.93 -12.80
N CYS A 307 9.83 9.71 -13.87
CA CYS A 307 9.63 11.16 -13.81
C CYS A 307 8.41 11.57 -14.65
N THR A 308 7.50 12.33 -14.05
CA THR A 308 6.34 12.89 -14.74
C THR A 308 6.77 14.05 -15.65
N GLN A 309 6.02 14.27 -16.74
CA GLN A 309 6.28 15.37 -17.68
C GLN A 309 5.24 16.50 -17.61
N TYR A 310 4.12 16.27 -16.90
CA TYR A 310 3.09 17.30 -16.73
C TYR A 310 3.50 18.31 -15.67
N ILE A 311 2.87 19.49 -15.71
CA ILE A 311 3.03 20.51 -14.69
C ILE A 311 1.74 20.65 -13.89
N ARG A 312 1.88 21.09 -12.64
CA ARG A 312 0.75 21.41 -11.75
C ARG A 312 -0.19 22.46 -12.36
N HIS A 313 -1.44 22.44 -11.93
CA HIS A 313 -2.45 23.40 -12.37
C HIS A 313 -2.10 24.85 -11.99
N ALA A 314 -2.30 25.78 -12.92
CA ALA A 314 -1.89 27.18 -12.79
C ALA A 314 -2.62 27.95 -11.67
N SER A 315 -3.79 27.48 -11.23
CA SER A 315 -4.53 28.12 -10.11
C SER A 315 -3.82 27.97 -8.76
N SER A 316 -2.96 26.95 -8.61
CA SER A 316 -2.32 26.59 -7.33
C SER A 316 -0.82 26.33 -7.53
N PRO A 317 -0.04 27.32 -8.02
CA PRO A 317 1.36 27.11 -8.38
C PRO A 317 2.24 26.71 -7.18
N MET A 318 1.89 27.15 -5.98
CA MET A 318 2.66 26.89 -4.76
C MET A 318 2.30 25.59 -4.02
N HIS A 319 1.28 24.86 -4.47
CA HIS A 319 0.84 23.64 -3.80
C HIS A 319 0.30 22.61 -4.80
N SER A 320 0.80 21.38 -4.71
CA SER A 320 0.33 20.25 -5.50
C SER A 320 0.31 18.99 -4.62
N PRO A 321 -0.78 18.20 -4.63
CA PRO A 321 -0.79 16.87 -4.03
C PRO A 321 -0.05 15.84 -4.91
N GLU A 322 0.15 16.16 -6.18
CA GLU A 322 0.87 15.34 -7.16
C GLU A 322 2.38 15.68 -7.20
N PRO A 323 3.24 14.69 -7.54
CA PRO A 323 4.68 14.88 -7.67
C PRO A 323 5.09 15.78 -8.85
#